data_AF-A0A644XG25-F1
#
_entry.id   AF-A0A644XG25-F1
#
_cell.length_a   1.000
_cell.length_b   1.000
_cell.length_c   1.000
_cell.angle_alpha   90.00
_cell.angle_beta   90.00
_cell.angle_gamma   90.00
#
_symmetry.space_group_name_H-M   'P 1'
#
loop_
_entity.id
_entity.type
_entity.pdbx_description
1 polymer ?
#
loop_
_entity_poly.entity_id
_entity_poly.type
_entity_poly.pdbx_seq_one_letter_code
_entity_poly.pdbx_strand_id
1 'polypeptide(L)'
;MKTVYGFVASLNGLLEIIPEQAAIVQEIYRQYLSGKSLGGIADFLFDKDIPSPSGKERWGRSVLDTMLSNSKYLNGIVSFEDYFAVQVEKGKRSNIDEDSNKRKAAQYYSKDVLSGLLVCEECGAVYWRITRPSGEIVWRCSNKVKYGKRICQHASSILEDDLKQAICEILDTPEFDPQAVKEHLECVRMASDGSLTPEFIQREYMEIIL
;
A
#
# COMPACT_ATOMS: atom_id res chain seq x y z
N MET A 1 30.81 6.88 -16.08
CA MET A 1 29.62 6.03 -16.27
C MET A 1 29.24 5.48 -14.91
N LYS A 2 28.07 5.80 -14.36
CA LYS A 2 27.70 5.32 -13.02
C LYS A 2 27.18 3.88 -13.15
N THR A 3 27.97 2.92 -12.70
CA THR A 3 27.62 1.50 -12.75
C THR A 3 26.41 1.23 -11.84
N VAL A 4 25.54 0.31 -12.26
CA VAL A 4 24.39 -0.12 -11.47
C VAL A 4 24.90 -0.96 -10.30
N TYR A 5 24.39 -0.70 -9.10
CA TYR A 5 24.74 -1.47 -7.90
C TYR A 5 24.47 -2.96 -8.13
N GLY A 6 25.32 -3.86 -7.64
CA GLY A 6 25.24 -5.28 -7.98
C GLY A 6 26.06 -5.68 -9.21
N PHE A 7 26.56 -4.73 -9.98
CA PHE A 7 27.35 -4.99 -11.19
C PHE A 7 28.67 -4.22 -11.22
N VAL A 8 29.66 -4.80 -11.90
CA VAL A 8 30.89 -4.14 -12.32
C VAL A 8 31.00 -4.23 -13.85
N ALA A 9 31.53 -3.18 -14.48
CA ALA A 9 31.84 -3.21 -15.90
C ALA A 9 33.15 -3.97 -16.11
N SER A 10 33.10 -5.06 -16.87
CA SER A 10 34.28 -5.82 -17.26
C SER A 10 35.00 -5.16 -18.43
N LEU A 11 36.26 -5.54 -18.65
CA LEU A 11 37.15 -5.02 -19.70
C LEU A 11 36.59 -5.24 -21.11
N ASN A 12 35.71 -6.24 -21.29
CA ASN A 12 35.04 -6.58 -22.54
C ASN A 12 33.69 -5.87 -22.74
N GLY A 13 33.29 -4.97 -21.82
CA GLY A 13 32.01 -4.28 -21.87
C GLY A 13 30.81 -5.09 -21.35
N LEU A 14 31.02 -6.31 -20.85
CA LEU A 14 29.98 -7.10 -20.16
C LEU A 14 29.81 -6.63 -18.72
N LEU A 15 28.62 -6.87 -18.16
CA LEU A 15 28.33 -6.63 -16.75
C LEU A 15 28.57 -7.92 -15.96
N GLU A 16 29.53 -7.88 -15.04
CA GLU A 16 29.78 -8.97 -14.10
C GLU A 16 29.05 -8.69 -12.78
N ILE A 17 28.49 -9.72 -12.18
CA ILE A 17 27.73 -9.61 -10.93
C ILE A 17 28.70 -9.57 -9.75
N ILE A 18 28.49 -8.62 -8.83
CA ILE A 18 29.18 -8.58 -7.53
C ILE A 18 28.31 -9.34 -6.52
N PRO A 19 28.71 -10.54 -6.05
CA PRO A 19 27.83 -11.41 -5.26
C PRO A 19 27.27 -10.76 -3.99
N GLU A 20 28.10 -10.04 -3.25
CA GLU A 20 27.69 -9.36 -2.00
C GLU A 20 26.63 -8.29 -2.26
N GLN A 21 26.80 -7.50 -3.31
CA GLN A 21 25.84 -6.47 -3.69
C GLN A 21 24.57 -7.08 -4.28
N ALA A 22 24.69 -8.19 -5.02
CA ALA A 22 23.56 -8.92 -5.56
C ALA A 22 22.67 -9.50 -4.46
N ALA A 23 23.26 -10.05 -3.39
CA ALA A 23 22.52 -10.51 -2.22
C ALA A 23 21.71 -9.38 -1.57
N ILE A 24 22.27 -8.16 -1.49
CA ILE A 24 21.56 -6.99 -0.96
C ILE A 24 20.39 -6.59 -1.88
N VAL A 25 20.58 -6.63 -3.20
CA VAL A 25 19.49 -6.40 -4.16
C VAL A 25 18.36 -7.42 -3.98
N GLN A 26 18.69 -8.71 -3.90
CA GLN A 26 17.71 -9.77 -3.67
C GLN A 26 16.94 -9.56 -2.35
N GLU A 27 17.65 -9.19 -1.29
CA GLU A 27 17.04 -8.89 0.01
C GLU A 27 16.10 -7.68 -0.05
N ILE A 28 16.47 -6.62 -0.79
CA ILE A 28 15.59 -5.46 -1.02
C ILE A 28 14.28 -5.89 -1.70
N TYR A 29 14.35 -6.72 -2.74
CA TYR A 29 13.18 -7.26 -3.43
C TYR A 29 12.31 -8.08 -2.47
N ARG A 30 12.94 -9.00 -1.72
CA ARG A 30 12.25 -9.86 -0.75
C ARG A 30 11.52 -9.07 0.34
N GLN A 31 12.18 -8.06 0.91
CA GLN A 31 11.60 -7.21 1.95
C GLN A 31 10.44 -6.35 1.42
N TYR A 32 10.51 -5.91 0.16
CA TYR A 32 9.42 -5.17 -0.47
C TYR A 32 8.18 -6.05 -0.68
N LEU A 33 8.39 -7.25 -1.20
CA LEU A 33 7.35 -8.27 -1.41
C LEU A 33 6.76 -8.79 -0.10
N SER A 34 7.54 -8.78 1.00
CA SER A 34 7.02 -9.08 2.34
C SER A 34 6.25 -7.92 2.98
N GLY A 35 5.89 -6.87 2.22
CA GLY A 35 5.05 -5.79 2.69
C GLY A 35 5.77 -4.57 3.27
N LYS A 36 7.11 -4.54 3.36
CA LYS A 36 7.81 -3.34 3.88
C LYS A 36 7.68 -2.18 2.89
N SER A 37 7.49 -0.98 3.44
CA SER A 37 7.58 0.27 2.67
C SER A 37 9.03 0.58 2.32
N LEU A 38 9.26 1.47 1.35
CA LEU A 38 10.62 1.94 1.02
C LEU A 38 11.34 2.56 2.23
N GLY A 39 10.59 3.20 3.13
CA GLY A 39 11.14 3.68 4.40
C GLY A 39 11.54 2.52 5.31
N GLY A 40 10.68 1.52 5.46
CA GLY A 40 10.97 0.33 6.27
C GLY A 40 12.14 -0.51 5.74
N ILE A 41 12.36 -0.53 4.42
CA ILE A 41 13.55 -1.15 3.82
C ILE A 41 14.80 -0.32 4.12
N ALA A 42 14.72 1.02 4.03
CA ALA A 42 15.84 1.88 4.39
C ALA A 42 16.26 1.72 5.86
N ASP A 43 15.28 1.56 6.75
CA ASP A 43 15.53 1.30 8.18
C ASP A 43 16.15 -0.09 8.38
N PHE A 44 15.60 -1.12 7.72
CA PHE A 44 16.18 -2.46 7.75
C PHE A 44 17.65 -2.51 7.30
N LEU A 45 18.01 -1.82 6.22
CA LEU A 45 19.39 -1.77 5.73
C LEU A 45 20.32 -1.00 6.68
N PHE A 46 19.81 0.08 7.28
CA PHE A 46 20.54 0.86 8.28
C PHE A 46 20.81 0.02 9.54
N ASP A 47 19.81 -0.69 10.06
CA ASP A 47 19.94 -1.58 11.23
C ASP A 47 20.89 -2.77 10.99
N LYS A 48 21.20 -3.06 9.73
CA LYS A 48 22.14 -4.11 9.30
C LYS A 48 23.52 -3.56 8.95
N ASP A 49 23.77 -2.27 9.18
CA ASP A 49 25.01 -1.58 8.85
C ASP A 49 25.38 -1.68 7.35
N ILE A 50 24.38 -1.67 6.47
CA ILE A 50 24.57 -1.77 5.01
C ILE A 50 24.55 -0.36 4.40
N PRO A 51 25.71 0.25 4.06
CA PRO A 51 25.75 1.58 3.51
C PRO A 51 25.26 1.62 2.06
N SER A 52 24.74 2.78 1.66
CA SER A 52 24.36 3.05 0.28
C SER A 52 25.58 3.03 -0.67
N PRO A 53 25.38 2.90 -1.99
CA PRO A 53 26.47 2.91 -2.96
C PRO A 53 27.27 4.22 -2.97
N SER A 54 26.69 5.30 -2.43
CA SER A 54 27.34 6.60 -2.24
C SER A 54 28.02 6.77 -0.88
N GLY A 55 28.07 5.72 -0.05
CA GLY A 55 28.70 5.75 1.27
C GLY A 55 27.84 6.36 2.39
N LYS A 56 26.57 6.70 2.12
CA LYS A 56 25.65 7.16 3.17
C LYS A 56 25.15 5.97 4.00
N GLU A 57 25.09 6.12 5.31
CA GLU A 57 24.60 5.10 6.24
C GLU A 57 23.16 4.68 5.96
N ARG A 58 22.29 5.66 5.61
CA ARG A 58 20.89 5.39 5.28
C ARG A 58 20.61 5.55 3.80
N TRP A 59 19.94 4.56 3.22
CA TRP A 59 19.51 4.57 1.83
C TRP A 59 18.32 5.54 1.63
N GLY A 60 18.34 6.30 0.53
CA GLY A 60 17.22 7.16 0.15
C GLY A 60 16.06 6.36 -0.43
N ARG A 61 14.82 6.72 -0.09
CA ARG A 61 13.61 6.04 -0.62
C ARG A 61 13.57 6.04 -2.16
N SER A 62 13.96 7.14 -2.80
CA SER A 62 14.01 7.23 -4.27
C SER A 62 15.05 6.30 -4.89
N VAL A 63 16.15 6.03 -4.20
CA VAL A 63 17.17 5.08 -4.66
C VAL A 63 16.61 3.66 -4.63
N LEU A 64 15.99 3.27 -3.51
CA LEU A 64 15.33 1.97 -3.37
C LEU A 64 14.20 1.80 -4.40
N ASP A 65 13.40 2.85 -4.62
CA ASP A 65 12.35 2.85 -5.63
C ASP A 65 12.90 2.61 -7.04
N THR A 66 13.99 3.31 -7.39
CA THR A 66 14.66 3.18 -8.68
C THR A 66 15.25 1.79 -8.86
N MET A 67 15.79 1.19 -7.80
CA MET A 67 16.33 -0.18 -7.87
C MET A 67 15.24 -1.20 -8.17
N LEU A 68 14.10 -1.11 -7.47
CA LEU A 68 12.97 -2.02 -7.66
C LEU A 68 12.35 -1.96 -9.06
N SER A 69 12.59 -0.89 -9.81
CA SER A 69 12.12 -0.73 -11.21
C SER A 69 13.24 -0.87 -12.25
N ASN A 70 14.46 -1.24 -11.85
CA ASN A 70 15.57 -1.35 -12.78
C ASN A 70 15.59 -2.74 -13.43
N SER A 71 15.17 -2.81 -14.69
CA SER A 71 15.13 -4.05 -15.47
C SER A 71 16.50 -4.71 -15.66
N LYS A 72 17.61 -4.03 -15.39
CA LYS A 72 18.95 -4.66 -15.43
C LYS A 72 19.14 -5.76 -14.38
N TYR A 73 18.30 -5.81 -13.35
CA TYR A 73 18.34 -6.90 -12.36
C TYR A 73 17.63 -8.17 -12.84
N LEU A 74 16.72 -8.05 -13.80
CA LEU A 74 15.95 -9.17 -14.37
C LEU A 74 16.88 -10.18 -15.02
N ASN A 75 16.68 -11.47 -14.71
CA ASN A 75 17.44 -12.60 -15.28
C ASN A 75 18.96 -12.53 -15.03
N GLY A 76 19.39 -11.78 -14.01
CA GLY A 76 20.79 -11.72 -13.56
C GLY A 76 20.89 -11.81 -12.05
N ILE A 77 20.22 -10.90 -11.34
CA ILE A 77 20.23 -10.86 -9.87
C ILE A 77 18.87 -11.29 -9.31
N VAL A 78 17.79 -10.97 -10.00
CA VAL A 78 16.41 -11.23 -9.59
C VAL A 78 15.71 -12.09 -10.65
N SER A 79 14.86 -13.01 -10.19
CA SER A 79 14.04 -13.87 -11.04
C SER A 79 13.02 -13.06 -11.85
N PHE A 80 12.48 -13.67 -12.91
CA PHE A 80 11.38 -13.05 -13.67
C PHE A 80 10.16 -12.83 -12.78
N GLU A 81 9.82 -13.85 -12.00
CA GLU A 81 8.68 -13.89 -11.11
C GLU A 81 8.74 -12.77 -10.06
N ASP A 82 9.86 -12.63 -9.35
CA ASP A 82 10.02 -11.61 -8.30
C ASP A 82 10.04 -10.21 -8.89
N TYR A 83 10.66 -10.02 -10.06
CA TYR A 83 10.71 -8.71 -10.71
C TYR A 83 9.31 -8.19 -11.05
N PHE A 84 8.48 -9.04 -11.67
CA PHE A 84 7.11 -8.68 -12.04
C PHE A 84 6.17 -8.61 -10.84
N ALA A 85 6.35 -9.47 -9.82
CA ALA A 85 5.62 -9.36 -8.56
C ALA A 85 5.84 -7.99 -7.90
N VAL A 86 7.08 -7.47 -7.92
CA VAL A 86 7.37 -6.12 -7.43
C VAL A 86 6.69 -5.06 -8.27
N GLN A 87 6.65 -5.17 -9.61
CA GLN A 87 5.98 -4.17 -10.44
C GLN A 87 4.47 -4.11 -10.15
N VAL A 88 3.83 -5.27 -9.99
CA VAL A 88 2.42 -5.37 -9.60
C VAL A 88 2.19 -4.72 -8.24
N GLU A 89 3.02 -5.03 -7.24
CA GLU A 89 2.92 -4.45 -5.90
C GLU A 89 3.15 -2.94 -5.90
N LYS A 90 4.08 -2.43 -6.72
CA LYS A 90 4.27 -0.99 -6.93
C LYS A 90 3.02 -0.34 -7.53
N GLY A 91 2.38 -0.98 -8.51
CA GLY A 91 1.12 -0.52 -9.11
C GLY A 91 -0.02 -0.46 -8.09
N LYS A 92 -0.13 -1.47 -7.22
CA LYS A 92 -1.08 -1.47 -6.09
C LYS A 92 -0.81 -0.30 -5.15
N ARG A 93 0.45 -0.09 -4.77
CA ARG A 93 0.88 0.99 -3.87
C ARG A 93 0.88 2.39 -4.49
N SER A 94 0.74 2.49 -5.81
CA SER A 94 0.67 3.76 -6.51
C SER A 94 -0.64 4.48 -6.20
N ASN A 95 -0.54 5.77 -5.91
CA ASN A 95 -1.67 6.67 -5.75
C ASN A 95 -2.25 7.18 -7.09
N ILE A 96 -1.80 6.63 -8.21
CA ILE A 96 -2.27 6.97 -9.56
C ILE A 96 -2.94 5.74 -10.14
N ASP A 97 -4.15 5.93 -10.64
CA ASP A 97 -4.87 4.93 -11.41
C ASP A 97 -4.23 4.85 -12.80
N GLU A 98 -3.78 3.65 -13.19
CA GLU A 98 -2.96 3.47 -14.39
C GLU A 98 -3.76 3.71 -15.68
N ASP A 99 -5.06 3.38 -15.67
CA ASP A 99 -5.95 3.50 -16.82
C ASP A 99 -6.43 4.95 -17.04
N SER A 100 -6.78 5.65 -15.96
CA SER A 100 -7.31 7.02 -16.04
C SER A 100 -6.26 8.12 -15.84
N ASN A 101 -5.04 7.77 -15.41
CA ASN A 101 -3.96 8.69 -15.00
C ASN A 101 -4.40 9.75 -13.99
N LYS A 102 -5.50 9.48 -13.26
CA LYS A 102 -6.01 10.30 -12.17
C LYS A 102 -5.43 9.78 -10.87
N ARG A 103 -5.30 10.66 -9.87
CA ARG A 103 -4.98 10.19 -8.52
C ARG A 103 -6.10 9.26 -8.07
N LYS A 104 -5.76 8.02 -7.67
CA LYS A 104 -6.70 7.13 -6.98
C LYS A 104 -7.31 7.91 -5.83
N ALA A 105 -8.62 7.77 -5.60
CA ALA A 105 -9.26 8.33 -4.42
C ALA A 105 -8.46 7.86 -3.21
N ALA A 106 -7.80 8.80 -2.52
CA ALA A 106 -6.61 8.53 -1.72
C ALA A 106 -6.81 7.34 -0.75
N GLN A 107 -6.34 6.16 -1.16
CA GLN A 107 -6.09 5.04 -0.27
C GLN A 107 -4.72 5.32 0.35
N TYR A 108 -4.70 6.27 1.29
CA TYR A 108 -3.54 6.46 2.14
C TYR A 108 -3.34 5.14 2.87
N TYR A 109 -2.22 4.44 2.59
CA TYR A 109 -1.71 3.28 3.34
C TYR A 109 -1.34 3.69 4.77
N SER A 110 -2.33 4.20 5.49
CA SER A 110 -2.29 4.25 6.93
C SER A 110 -2.24 2.81 7.42
N LYS A 111 -1.50 2.56 8.51
CA LYS A 111 -1.45 1.24 9.16
C LYS A 111 -2.83 0.78 9.66
N ASP A 112 -3.79 1.71 9.72
CA ASP A 112 -5.16 1.46 10.15
C ASP A 112 -5.97 0.81 9.03
N VAL A 113 -6.49 -0.39 9.28
CA VAL A 113 -7.31 -1.17 8.35
C VAL A 113 -8.55 -0.42 7.87
N LEU A 114 -9.03 0.56 8.64
CA LEU A 114 -10.19 1.37 8.28
C LEU A 114 -9.89 2.37 7.15
N SER A 115 -8.62 2.64 6.88
CA SER A 115 -8.20 3.62 5.88
C SER A 115 -8.45 3.10 4.47
N GLY A 116 -9.47 3.66 3.82
CA GLY A 116 -9.92 3.22 2.49
C GLY A 116 -11.03 2.16 2.53
N LEU A 117 -11.40 1.65 3.71
CA LEU A 117 -12.50 0.71 3.87
C LEU A 117 -13.87 1.39 3.70
N LEU A 118 -14.04 2.56 4.32
CA LEU A 118 -15.32 3.26 4.39
C LEU A 118 -15.53 4.16 3.16
N VAL A 119 -16.60 3.91 2.41
CA VAL A 119 -16.94 4.57 1.14
C VAL A 119 -18.28 5.30 1.26
N CYS A 120 -18.37 6.51 0.71
CA CYS A 120 -19.61 7.27 0.66
C CYS A 120 -20.54 6.72 -0.41
N GLU A 121 -21.76 6.33 -0.02
CA GLU A 121 -22.78 5.87 -0.97
C GLU A 121 -23.21 7.00 -1.92
N GLU A 122 -23.32 8.24 -1.42
CA GLU A 122 -23.79 9.38 -2.23
C GLU A 122 -22.83 9.76 -3.37
N CYS A 123 -21.52 9.81 -3.10
CA CYS A 123 -20.54 10.36 -4.06
C CYS A 123 -19.38 9.42 -4.42
N GLY A 124 -19.37 8.20 -3.87
CA GLY A 124 -18.33 7.19 -4.11
C GLY A 124 -16.96 7.50 -3.51
N ALA A 125 -16.77 8.65 -2.86
CA ALA A 125 -15.49 9.01 -2.27
C ALA A 125 -15.25 8.26 -0.96
N VAL A 126 -13.99 7.93 -0.69
CA VAL A 126 -13.58 7.35 0.59
C VAL A 126 -13.76 8.34 1.74
N TYR A 127 -13.99 7.81 2.94
CA TYR A 127 -13.95 8.60 4.17
C TYR A 127 -12.51 8.78 4.64
N TRP A 128 -12.23 9.97 5.17
CA TRP A 128 -10.97 10.31 5.79
C TRP A 128 -11.09 10.35 7.30
N ARG A 129 -10.09 9.77 7.97
CA ARG A 129 -9.87 9.88 9.40
C ARG A 129 -9.36 11.28 9.75
N ILE A 130 -10.08 11.99 10.61
CA ILE A 130 -9.75 13.36 11.05
C ILE A 130 -9.77 13.40 12.57
N THR A 131 -8.64 13.80 13.17
CA THR A 131 -8.54 14.05 14.61
C THR A 131 -8.98 15.49 14.89
N ARG A 132 -10.00 15.66 15.72
CA ARG A 132 -10.50 16.97 16.16
C ARG A 132 -9.56 17.58 17.22
N PRO A 133 -9.62 18.91 17.45
CA PRO A 133 -8.88 19.53 18.55
C PRO A 133 -9.21 18.96 19.93
N SER A 134 -10.39 18.37 20.12
CA SER A 134 -10.80 17.64 21.33
C SER A 134 -10.04 16.33 21.55
N GLY A 135 -9.32 15.83 20.54
CA GLY A 135 -8.71 14.50 20.54
C GLY A 135 -9.58 13.41 19.93
N GLU A 136 -10.89 13.64 19.80
CA GLU A 136 -11.82 12.70 19.17
C GLU A 136 -11.46 12.46 17.70
N ILE A 137 -11.63 11.22 17.25
CA ILE A 137 -11.42 10.86 15.85
C ILE A 137 -12.77 10.68 15.17
N VAL A 138 -12.96 11.39 14.05
CA VAL A 138 -14.15 11.33 13.22
C VAL A 138 -13.77 10.96 11.78
N TRP A 139 -14.59 10.13 11.16
CA TRP A 139 -14.53 9.78 9.76
C TRP A 139 -15.48 10.66 8.95
N ARG A 140 -14.95 11.34 7.92
CA ARG A 140 -15.72 12.26 7.07
C ARG A 140 -15.45 12.03 5.59
N CYS A 141 -16.49 12.09 4.75
CA CYS A 141 -16.38 11.94 3.31
C CYS A 141 -15.34 12.91 2.73
N SER A 142 -14.35 12.40 1.99
CA SER A 142 -13.22 13.22 1.52
C SER A 142 -13.65 14.34 0.58
N ASN A 143 -14.65 14.10 -0.28
CA ASN A 143 -15.15 15.10 -1.20
C ASN A 143 -15.92 16.21 -0.48
N LYS A 144 -16.72 15.86 0.54
CA LYS A 144 -17.41 16.84 1.39
C LYS A 144 -16.42 17.69 2.18
N VAL A 145 -15.30 17.11 2.64
CA VAL A 145 -14.21 17.84 3.30
C VAL A 145 -13.50 18.80 2.35
N LYS A 146 -13.11 18.33 1.15
CA LYS A 146 -12.34 19.11 0.18
C LYS A 146 -13.15 20.19 -0.53
N TYR A 147 -14.37 19.86 -0.94
CA TYR A 147 -15.14 20.66 -1.89
C TYR A 147 -16.47 21.18 -1.31
N GLY A 148 -16.80 20.79 -0.08
CA GLY A 148 -18.04 21.13 0.58
C GLY A 148 -19.25 20.46 -0.06
N LYS A 149 -20.43 21.05 0.17
CA LYS A 149 -21.71 20.56 -0.34
C LYS A 149 -21.86 20.60 -1.86
N ARG A 150 -20.91 21.20 -2.58
CA ARG A 150 -20.93 21.24 -4.05
C ARG A 150 -20.84 19.86 -4.69
N ILE A 151 -20.14 18.93 -4.04
CA ILE A 151 -19.89 17.58 -4.55
C ILE A 151 -20.66 16.52 -3.76
N CYS A 152 -20.87 16.74 -2.46
CA CYS A 152 -21.51 15.77 -1.60
C CYS A 152 -22.27 16.51 -0.49
N GLN A 153 -23.59 16.44 -0.55
CA GLN A 153 -24.51 17.24 0.25
C GLN A 153 -24.84 16.55 1.57
N HIS A 154 -25.10 15.24 1.52
CA HIS A 154 -25.77 14.49 2.57
C HIS A 154 -24.88 13.49 3.30
N ALA A 155 -23.62 13.28 2.89
CA ALA A 155 -22.72 12.39 3.63
C ALA A 155 -22.64 12.71 5.12
N SER A 156 -22.96 11.71 5.93
CA SER A 156 -22.87 11.75 7.39
C SER A 156 -21.41 11.68 7.85
N SER A 157 -21.17 11.84 9.15
CA SER A 157 -19.85 11.67 9.76
C SER A 157 -20.02 10.70 10.93
N ILE A 158 -19.05 9.81 11.12
CA ILE A 158 -19.12 8.74 12.12
C ILE A 158 -17.88 8.80 13.02
N LEU A 159 -18.01 8.56 14.33
CA LEU A 159 -16.86 8.45 15.22
C LEU A 159 -16.09 7.16 14.95
N GLU A 160 -14.80 7.13 15.26
CA GLU A 160 -14.01 5.91 15.08
C GLU A 160 -14.53 4.75 15.93
N ASP A 161 -14.96 5.02 17.16
CA ASP A 161 -15.47 3.99 18.08
C ASP A 161 -16.81 3.42 17.59
N ASP A 162 -17.74 4.26 17.13
CA ASP A 162 -19.02 3.84 16.54
C ASP A 162 -18.79 3.00 15.27
N LEU A 163 -17.83 3.40 14.42
CA LEU A 163 -17.47 2.66 13.22
C LEU A 163 -16.89 1.27 13.56
N LYS A 164 -16.01 1.20 14.56
CA LYS A 164 -15.44 -0.07 15.03
C LYS A 164 -16.51 -0.98 15.60
N GLN A 165 -17.42 -0.45 16.41
CA GLN A 165 -18.53 -1.22 16.96
C GLN A 165 -19.41 -1.80 15.85
N ALA A 166 -19.81 -0.97 14.87
CA ALA A 166 -20.62 -1.44 13.76
C ALA A 166 -19.92 -2.51 12.91
N ILE A 167 -18.60 -2.41 12.73
CA ILE A 167 -17.81 -3.45 12.05
C ILE A 167 -17.78 -4.75 12.85
N CYS A 168 -17.70 -4.67 14.18
CA CYS A 168 -17.77 -5.86 15.04
C CYS A 168 -19.13 -6.57 14.87
N GLU A 169 -20.22 -5.80 14.84
CA GLU A 169 -21.58 -6.30 14.61
C GLU A 169 -21.72 -6.92 13.21
N ILE A 170 -21.17 -6.28 12.18
CA ILE A 170 -21.17 -6.79 10.78
C ILE A 170 -20.43 -8.13 10.68
N LEU A 171 -19.32 -8.29 11.39
CA LEU A 171 -18.47 -9.47 11.34
C LEU A 171 -18.81 -10.53 12.39
N ASP A 172 -19.81 -10.28 13.24
CA ASP A 172 -20.15 -11.10 14.40
C ASP A 172 -18.94 -11.42 15.29
N THR A 173 -18.16 -10.38 15.60
CA THR A 173 -16.94 -10.47 16.44
C THR A 173 -17.12 -9.69 17.73
N PRO A 174 -16.60 -10.19 18.88
CA PRO A 174 -16.78 -9.52 20.16
C PRO A 174 -15.93 -8.25 20.33
N GLU A 175 -14.82 -8.15 19.58
CA GLU A 175 -13.89 -7.03 19.61
C GLU A 175 -13.36 -6.75 18.21
N PHE A 176 -12.91 -5.51 17.99
CA PHE A 176 -12.41 -5.07 16.68
C PHE A 176 -11.10 -5.78 16.32
N ASP A 177 -11.15 -6.65 15.32
CA ASP A 177 -9.98 -7.35 14.77
C ASP A 177 -9.59 -6.82 13.39
N PRO A 178 -8.44 -6.13 13.26
CA PRO A 178 -7.95 -5.66 11.98
C PRO A 178 -7.66 -6.76 10.95
N GLN A 179 -7.37 -7.98 11.39
CA GLN A 179 -7.11 -9.09 10.47
C GLN A 179 -8.43 -9.62 9.89
N ALA A 180 -9.44 -9.86 10.73
CA ALA A 180 -10.77 -10.24 10.27
C ALA A 180 -11.34 -9.25 9.23
N VAL A 181 -11.18 -7.93 9.45
CA VAL A 181 -11.61 -6.92 8.47
C VAL A 181 -10.97 -7.14 7.10
N LYS A 182 -9.65 -7.36 7.05
CA LYS A 182 -8.93 -7.57 5.77
C LYS A 182 -9.32 -8.85 5.05
N GLU A 183 -9.71 -9.87 5.79
CA GLU A 183 -10.00 -11.20 5.24
C GLU A 183 -11.44 -11.35 4.73
N HIS A 184 -12.35 -10.50 5.22
CA HIS A 184 -13.78 -10.64 4.98
C HIS A 184 -14.39 -9.43 4.24
N LEU A 185 -13.92 -8.21 4.48
CA LEU A 185 -14.53 -7.00 3.92
C LEU A 185 -13.70 -6.43 2.77
N GLU A 186 -14.36 -6.20 1.66
CA GLU A 186 -13.83 -5.43 0.53
C GLU A 186 -14.00 -3.93 0.80
N CYS A 187 -15.22 -3.51 1.16
CA CYS A 187 -15.50 -2.16 1.62
C CYS A 187 -16.75 -2.10 2.51
N VAL A 188 -16.99 -0.95 3.14
CA VAL A 188 -18.25 -0.64 3.83
C VAL A 188 -18.79 0.66 3.27
N ARG A 189 -20.03 0.66 2.76
CA ARG A 189 -20.70 1.86 2.26
C ARG A 189 -21.46 2.55 3.38
N MET A 190 -21.26 3.85 3.53
CA MET A 190 -22.04 4.68 4.44
C MET A 190 -23.06 5.52 3.66
N ALA A 191 -24.32 5.29 3.99
CA ALA A 191 -25.48 6.01 3.49
C ALA A 191 -25.59 7.41 4.11
N SER A 192 -26.52 8.21 3.58
CA SER A 192 -26.77 9.56 4.09
C SER A 192 -27.41 9.56 5.49
N ASP A 193 -28.19 8.54 5.83
CA ASP A 193 -28.81 8.35 7.15
C ASP A 193 -27.83 7.77 8.21
N GLY A 194 -26.61 7.42 7.80
CA GLY A 194 -25.59 6.82 8.68
C GLY A 194 -25.60 5.30 8.70
N SER A 195 -26.51 4.64 7.98
CA SER A 195 -26.48 3.17 7.84
C SER A 195 -25.21 2.71 7.11
N LEU A 196 -24.71 1.55 7.53
CA LEU A 196 -23.49 0.94 7.02
C LEU A 196 -23.83 -0.38 6.32
N THR A 197 -23.47 -0.48 5.04
CA THR A 197 -23.70 -1.66 4.21
C THR A 197 -22.35 -2.29 3.85
N PRO A 198 -22.04 -3.51 4.32
CA PRO A 198 -20.79 -4.18 3.99
C PRO A 198 -20.81 -4.76 2.56
N GLU A 199 -19.65 -4.70 1.91
CA GLU A 199 -19.32 -5.50 0.73
C GLU A 199 -18.25 -6.51 1.14
N PHE A 200 -18.55 -7.80 0.99
CA PHE A 200 -17.66 -8.90 1.37
C PHE A 200 -16.79 -9.33 0.20
N ILE A 201 -15.57 -9.76 0.52
CA ILE A 201 -14.63 -10.29 -0.48
C ILE A 201 -15.22 -11.57 -1.10
N GLN A 202 -15.44 -11.56 -2.42
CA GLN A 202 -15.92 -12.73 -3.16
C GLN A 202 -14.79 -13.76 -3.30
N ARG A 203 -14.98 -14.97 -2.75
CA ARG A 203 -14.10 -16.11 -3.00
C ARG A 203 -14.74 -16.98 -4.07
N GLU A 204 -14.30 -16.83 -5.32
CA GLU A 204 -14.69 -17.76 -6.37
C GLU A 204 -14.17 -19.16 -6.03
N TYR A 205 -15.09 -20.08 -5.71
CA TYR A 205 -14.80 -21.51 -5.70
C TYR A 205 -14.72 -21.96 -7.16
N MET A 206 -13.50 -22.18 -7.68
CA MET A 206 -13.35 -23.12 -8.79
C MET A 206 -13.62 -24.52 -8.26
N GLU A 207 -14.86 -24.99 -8.39
CA GLU A 207 -15.14 -26.43 -8.37
C GLU A 207 -14.43 -27.05 -9.58
N ILE A 208 -13.20 -27.53 -9.36
CA ILE A 208 -12.60 -28.53 -10.23
C ILE A 208 -13.41 -29.80 -10.00
N ILE A 209 -14.43 -30.01 -10.83
CA ILE A 209 -15.09 -31.31 -10.97
C ILE A 209 -14.01 -32.30 -11.43
N LEU A 210 -13.72 -33.26 -10.56
CA LEU A 210 -12.91 -34.46 -10.81
C LEU A 210 -13.59 -35.39 -11.82
#